data_AF-A0A4P0XSQ1-F1
#
_entry.id   AF-A0A4P0XSQ1-F1
#
_cell.length_a   1.000
_cell.length_b   1.000
_cell.length_c   1.000
_cell.angle_alpha   90.00
_cell.angle_beta   90.00
_cell.angle_gamma   90.00
#
_symmetry.space_group_name_H-M   'P 1'
#
loop_
_entity.id
_entity.type
_entity.pdbx_description
1 polymer ?
#
loop_
_entity_poly.entity_id
_entity_poly.type
_entity_poly.pdbx_seq_one_letter_code
_entity_poly.pdbx_strand_id
1 'polypeptide(L)'
;MGCWSEQELVGEQGHWQAKKLNADASQWEVLLDGEKVGEVKWALVGEHNMHNGLMAIAAARHVGVLPADAANALGSFNQRPPSPGAARASQRRHRV
;
A
#
# COMPACT_ATOMS: atom_id res chain seq x y z
N MET A 1 26.31 -13.38 -13.79
CA MET A 1 24.84 -13.36 -13.90
C MET A 1 24.42 -11.91 -13.86
N GLY A 2 24.13 -11.32 -15.03
CA GLY A 2 23.82 -9.89 -15.14
C GLY A 2 22.36 -9.61 -14.82
N CYS A 3 22.11 -8.53 -14.08
CA CYS A 3 20.79 -7.93 -13.95
C CYS A 3 20.56 -7.03 -15.17
N TRP A 4 19.44 -7.20 -15.86
CA TRP A 4 19.15 -6.52 -17.13
C TRP A 4 18.35 -5.21 -16.95
N SER A 5 18.22 -4.74 -15.71
CA SER A 5 17.55 -3.49 -15.35
C SER A 5 18.20 -2.89 -14.10
N GLU A 6 18.02 -1.59 -13.90
CA GLU A 6 18.40 -0.93 -12.65
C GLU A 6 17.64 -1.55 -11.47
N GLN A 7 18.32 -1.70 -10.33
CA GLN A 7 17.75 -2.32 -9.13
C GLN A 7 17.30 -1.26 -8.14
N GLU A 8 16.06 -1.37 -7.66
CA GLU A 8 15.54 -0.56 -6.57
C GLU A 8 15.56 -1.41 -5.28
N LEU A 9 16.26 -0.93 -4.25
CA LEU A 9 16.40 -1.62 -2.97
C LEU A 9 15.38 -1.10 -1.96
N VAL A 10 14.75 -2.02 -1.22
CA VAL A 10 13.67 -1.72 -0.27
C VAL A 10 14.00 -2.29 1.12
N GLY A 11 13.74 -1.53 2.18
CA GLY A 11 14.03 -1.92 3.58
C GLY A 11 14.76 -0.82 4.35
N GLU A 12 15.11 -1.05 5.63
CA GLU A 12 15.80 -0.05 6.49
C GLU A 12 17.13 0.47 5.91
N GLN A 13 17.75 -0.28 5.00
CA GLN A 13 18.98 0.09 4.30
C GLN A 13 18.75 0.29 2.79
N GLY A 14 17.50 0.25 2.33
CA GLY A 14 17.12 0.51 0.95
C GLY A 14 16.91 1.99 0.67
N HIS A 15 17.04 2.38 -0.60
CA HIS A 15 16.71 3.73 -1.06
C HIS A 15 15.24 4.05 -0.77
N TRP A 16 14.36 3.06 -0.93
CA TRP A 16 12.94 3.18 -0.65
C TRP A 16 12.56 2.69 0.73
N GLN A 17 11.82 3.52 1.45
CA GLN A 17 11.31 3.20 2.78
C GLN A 17 9.83 3.59 2.90
N ALA A 18 9.10 2.84 3.72
CA ALA A 18 7.74 3.18 4.12
C ALA A 18 7.73 3.44 5.63
N LYS A 19 7.20 4.60 6.02
CA LYS A 19 7.07 4.96 7.43
C LYS A 19 5.59 5.01 7.81
N LYS A 20 5.16 4.05 8.62
CA LYS A 20 3.80 4.01 9.18
C LYS A 20 3.48 5.30 9.93
N LEU A 21 2.28 5.84 9.69
CA LEU A 21 1.71 6.95 10.43
C LEU A 21 0.64 6.49 11.43
N ASN A 22 0.15 5.27 11.29
CA ASN A 22 -0.83 4.67 12.20
C ASN A 22 -0.58 3.17 12.44
N ALA A 23 -1.24 2.63 13.47
CA ALA A 23 -1.00 1.27 13.95
C ALA A 23 -1.39 0.19 12.94
N ASP A 24 -2.40 0.45 12.10
CA ASP A 24 -2.92 -0.50 11.11
C ASP A 24 -2.24 -0.40 9.74
N ALA A 25 -1.27 0.51 9.57
CA ALA A 25 -0.54 0.76 8.32
C ALA A 25 -1.43 1.15 7.12
N SER A 26 -2.63 1.70 7.36
CA SER A 26 -3.48 2.29 6.31
C SER A 26 -3.04 3.70 5.90
N GLN A 27 -2.19 4.34 6.70
CA GLN A 27 -1.57 5.64 6.43
C GLN A 27 -0.07 5.56 6.63
N TRP A 28 0.70 5.96 5.63
CA TRP A 28 2.16 5.86 5.67
C TRP A 28 2.85 6.82 4.70
N GLU A 29 4.06 7.26 5.05
CA GLU A 29 4.90 8.12 4.22
C GLU A 29 5.78 7.26 3.29
N VAL A 30 5.93 7.71 2.05
CA VAL A 30 6.87 7.15 1.08
C VAL A 30 8.15 7.96 1.18
N LEU A 31 9.27 7.31 1.49
CA LEU A 31 10.57 7.95 1.52
C LEU A 31 11.48 7.39 0.43
N LEU A 32 12.24 8.29 -0.20
CA LEU A 32 13.34 7.98 -1.11
C LEU A 32 14.59 8.68 -0.58
N ASP A 33 15.65 7.94 -0.30
CA ASP A 33 16.91 8.47 0.25
C ASP A 33 16.72 9.29 1.55
N GLY A 34 15.72 8.92 2.35
CA GLY A 34 15.36 9.60 3.60
C GLY A 34 14.46 10.83 3.42
N GLU A 35 14.16 11.24 2.19
CA GLU A 35 13.25 12.35 1.90
C GLU A 35 11.82 11.87 1.65
N LYS A 36 10.83 12.58 2.21
CA LYS A 36 9.42 12.29 1.95
C LYS A 36 9.05 12.69 0.51
N VAL A 37 8.72 11.70 -0.31
CA VAL A 37 8.34 11.89 -1.72
C VAL A 37 6.86 11.62 -2.00
N GLY A 38 6.11 11.16 -1.00
CA GLY A 38 4.67 10.90 -1.10
C GLY A 38 4.06 10.45 0.22
N GLU A 39 2.75 10.33 0.23
CA GLU A 39 1.99 9.78 1.35
C GLU A 39 0.83 8.94 0.80
N VAL A 40 0.64 7.74 1.34
CA VAL A 40 -0.45 6.85 0.96
C VAL A 40 -1.47 6.82 2.08
N LYS A 41 -2.73 6.99 1.69
CA LYS A 41 -3.89 6.82 2.55
C LYS A 41 -4.94 6.01 1.80
N TRP A 42 -5.23 4.81 2.29
CA TRP A 42 -6.15 3.87 1.65
C TRP A 42 -6.95 3.07 2.68
N ALA A 43 -7.83 2.18 2.21
CA ALA A 43 -8.62 1.30 3.09
C ALA A 43 -7.93 -0.04 3.43
N LEU A 44 -6.73 -0.30 2.89
CA LEU A 44 -5.99 -1.54 3.18
C LEU A 44 -5.29 -1.44 4.53
N VAL A 45 -5.23 -2.57 5.25
CA VAL A 45 -4.57 -2.71 6.55
C VAL A 45 -3.41 -3.69 6.45
N GLY A 46 -2.38 -3.46 7.24
CA GLY A 46 -1.24 -4.36 7.44
C GLY A 46 0.01 -3.96 6.68
N GLU A 47 1.17 -4.21 7.29
CA GLU A 47 2.48 -3.85 6.76
C GLU A 47 2.80 -4.55 5.43
N HIS A 48 2.27 -5.74 5.20
CA HIS A 48 2.42 -6.42 3.91
C HIS A 48 1.82 -5.61 2.76
N ASN A 49 0.62 -5.03 2.96
CA ASN A 49 0.00 -4.17 1.96
C ASN A 49 0.79 -2.87 1.77
N MET A 50 1.27 -2.28 2.88
CA MET A 50 2.17 -1.12 2.84
C MET A 50 3.43 -1.38 2.01
N HIS A 51 4.15 -2.47 2.28
CA HIS A 51 5.36 -2.83 1.52
C HIS A 51 5.06 -3.14 0.05
N ASN A 52 3.94 -3.82 -0.25
CA ASN A 52 3.51 -4.01 -1.64
C ASN A 52 3.23 -2.68 -2.35
N GLY A 53 2.61 -1.73 -1.65
CA GLY A 53 2.40 -0.37 -2.15
C GLY A 53 3.71 0.35 -2.44
N LEU A 54 4.69 0.25 -1.52
CA LEU A 54 6.02 0.83 -1.71
C LEU A 54 6.73 0.27 -2.95
N MET A 55 6.67 -1.06 -3.16
CA MET A 55 7.21 -1.69 -4.37
C MET A 55 6.53 -1.18 -5.64
N ALA A 56 5.21 -1.02 -5.62
CA ALA A 56 4.45 -0.51 -6.77
C ALA A 56 4.83 0.94 -7.11
N ILE A 57 5.02 1.79 -6.10
CA ILE A 57 5.48 3.17 -6.29
C ILE A 57 6.90 3.21 -6.87
N ALA A 58 7.82 2.40 -6.33
CA ALA A 58 9.19 2.31 -6.83
C ALA A 58 9.22 1.88 -8.30
N ALA A 59 8.43 0.86 -8.66
CA ALA A 59 8.29 0.40 -10.05
C ALA A 59 7.67 1.46 -10.97
N ALA A 60 6.65 2.20 -10.51
CA ALA A 60 6.02 3.26 -11.29
C ALA A 60 6.99 4.43 -11.57
N ARG A 61 7.85 4.78 -10.59
CA ARG A 61 8.91 5.77 -10.78
C ARG A 61 9.89 5.36 -11.87
N HIS A 62 10.22 4.07 -11.98
CA HIS A 62 11.13 3.55 -13.00
C HIS A 62 10.64 3.84 -14.44
N VAL A 63 9.34 4.05 -14.63
CA VAL A 63 8.74 4.43 -15.92
C VAL A 63 8.30 5.91 -16.00
N GLY A 64 8.78 6.75 -15.08
CA GLY A 64 8.61 8.21 -15.11
C GLY A 64 7.38 8.75 -14.37
N VAL A 65 6.65 7.93 -13.60
CA VAL A 65 5.54 8.41 -12.77
C VAL A 65 6.09 9.08 -11.50
N LEU A 66 5.57 10.26 -11.15
CA LEU A 66 5.96 10.92 -9.90
C LEU A 66 5.51 10.08 -8.69
N PRO A 67 6.36 9.85 -7.67
CA PRO A 67 5.99 9.04 -6.51
C PRO A 67 4.74 9.54 -5.79
N ALA A 68 4.55 10.86 -5.72
CA ALA A 68 3.35 11.47 -5.16
C ALA A 68 2.08 11.09 -5.94
N ASP A 69 2.14 11.08 -7.27
CA ASP A 69 1.00 10.70 -8.12
C ASP A 69 0.68 9.21 -7.99
N ALA A 70 1.70 8.35 -7.94
CA ALA A 70 1.54 6.93 -7.68
C ALA A 70 0.93 6.67 -6.29
N ALA A 71 1.38 7.40 -5.26
CA ALA A 71 0.83 7.32 -3.91
C ALA A 71 -0.64 7.73 -3.85
N ASN A 72 -1.00 8.83 -4.54
CA ASN A 72 -2.38 9.29 -4.68
C ASN A 72 -3.26 8.26 -5.41
N ALA A 73 -2.75 7.64 -6.47
CA ALA A 73 -3.46 6.62 -7.23
C ALA A 73 -3.73 5.37 -6.39
N LEU A 74 -2.77 4.93 -5.58
CA LEU A 74 -2.96 3.83 -4.62
C LEU A 74 -4.06 4.15 -3.58
N GLY A 75 -4.19 5.41 -3.17
CA GLY A 75 -5.27 5.85 -2.27
C GLY A 75 -6.68 5.64 -2.83
N SER A 76 -6.81 5.61 -4.16
CA SER A 76 -8.08 5.34 -4.86
C SER A 76 -8.34 3.85 -5.08
N PHE A 77 -7.38 2.98 -4.75
CA PHE A 77 -7.50 1.54 -4.94
C PHE A 77 -8.36 0.92 -3.83
N ASN A 78 -9.64 0.73 -4.13
CA ASN A 78 -10.55 0.00 -3.25
C ASN A 78 -10.57 -1.49 -3.60
N GLN A 79 -10.43 -2.34 -2.58
CA GLN A 79 -10.82 -3.75 -2.69
C GLN A 79 -12.30 -3.80 -3.05
N ARG A 80 -12.64 -4.73 -3.95
CA ARG A 80 -13.97 -4.99 -4.47
C ARG A 80 -15.07 -4.67 -3.44
N PRO A 81 -16.09 -3.84 -3.77
CA PRO A 81 -17.19 -3.60 -2.85
C PRO A 81 -17.81 -4.93 -2.41
N PRO A 82 -18.27 -5.06 -1.16
CA PRO A 82 -18.85 -6.31 -0.68
C PRO A 82 -19.97 -6.73 -1.64
N SER A 83 -19.92 -7.98 -2.10
CA SER A 83 -20.98 -8.55 -2.91
C SER A 83 -22.32 -8.37 -2.18
N PRO A 84 -23.37 -7.84 -2.84
CA PRO A 84 -24.68 -7.68 -2.22
C PRO A 84 -25.28 -9.07 -1.95
N GLY A 85 -24.99 -9.65 -0.79
CA GLY A 85 -25.46 -11.00 -0.45
C GLY A 85 -25.01 -11.57 0.89
N ALA A 86 -23.99 -10.99 1.55
CA ALA A 86 -23.44 -11.55 2.79
C ALA A 86 -24.10 -11.04 4.09
N ALA A 87 -25.23 -10.32 4.01
CA ALA A 87 -25.91 -9.76 5.18
C ALA A 87 -27.29 -10.40 5.40
N ARG A 88 -27.33 -11.66 5.85
CA ARG A 88 -28.46 -12.25 6.62
C ARG A 88 -28.15 -13.68 7.05
N ALA A 89 -27.37 -13.83 8.11
CA ALA A 89 -27.33 -15.08 8.89
C ALA A 89 -26.90 -14.82 10.34
N SER A 90 -27.57 -13.92 11.05
CA SER A 90 -27.39 -13.80 12.50
C SER A 90 -28.67 -13.35 13.20
N GLN A 91 -29.70 -14.19 13.15
CA GLN A 91 -30.80 -14.18 14.12
C GLN A 91 -31.67 -15.41 13.89
N ARG A 92 -31.42 -16.46 14.69
CA ARG A 92 -32.40 -17.43 15.19
C ARG A 92 -31.67 -18.52 15.98
N ARG A 93 -31.37 -18.23 17.24
CA ARG A 93 -31.33 -19.23 18.32
C ARG A 93 -31.74 -18.56 19.62
N HIS A 94 -33.05 -18.37 19.78
CA HIS A 94 -33.75 -18.40 21.07
C HIS A 94 -35.24 -18.60 20.82
N ARG A 95 -35.87 -19.41 21.70
CA ARG A 95 -37.21 -20.04 21.67
C ARG A 95 -37.23 -21.38 20.94
N VAL A 96 -37.58 -22.52 21.56
CA VAL A 96 -38.07 -22.87 22.92
C VAL A 96 -37.34 -24.14 23.33
#